data_AF-A0A1Q7G6N0-F1
#
_entry.id   AF-A0A1Q7G6N0-F1
#
_cell.length_a   1.000
_cell.length_b   1.000
_cell.length_c   1.000
_cell.angle_alpha   90.00
_cell.angle_beta   90.00
_cell.angle_gamma   90.00
#
_symmetry.space_group_name_H-M   'P 1'
#
loop_
_entity.id
_entity.type
_entity.pdbx_description
1 polymer ?
#
loop_
_entity_poly.entity_id
_entity_poly.type
_entity_poly.pdbx_seq_one_letter_code
_entity_poly.pdbx_strand_id
1 'polypeptide(L)'
;MAVCALARAFGTSFDVRVGSPVALDDTSEPEPDLAVVAGRPWDYRRGHPSKPVLAVEVAETSLAMDRLLKGGLYAGAGDRDEVDGRVQAA
;
A
#
# COMPACT_ATOMS: atom_id res chain seq x y z
N MET A 1 -8.17 -5.65 13.24
CA MET A 1 -7.54 -4.59 14.05
C MET A 1 -6.73 -3.62 13.20
N ALA A 2 -5.83 -4.10 12.32
CA ALA A 2 -4.97 -3.24 11.49
C ALA A 2 -5.74 -2.25 10.61
N VAL A 3 -6.78 -2.70 9.89
CA VAL A 3 -7.61 -1.82 9.03
C VAL A 3 -8.21 -0.64 9.81
N CYS A 4 -8.86 -0.91 10.95
CA CYS A 4 -9.44 0.16 11.79
C CYS A 4 -8.36 1.10 12.35
N ALA A 5 -7.15 0.61 12.61
CA ALA A 5 -6.05 1.45 13.06
C ALA A 5 -5.57 2.38 11.95
N LEU A 6 -5.37 1.86 10.73
CA LEU A 6 -4.99 2.65 9.55
C LEU A 6 -6.08 3.67 9.19
N ALA A 7 -7.35 3.26 9.18
CA ALA A 7 -8.45 4.16 8.87
C ALA A 7 -8.54 5.33 9.87
N ARG A 8 -8.22 5.09 11.15
CA ARG A 8 -8.15 6.16 12.16
C ARG A 8 -6.91 7.05 11.99
N ALA A 9 -5.77 6.47 11.63
CA ALA A 9 -4.51 7.22 11.47
C ALA A 9 -4.53 8.15 10.26
N PHE A 10 -5.07 7.68 9.13
CA PHE A 10 -5.11 8.45 7.87
C PHE A 10 -6.39 9.29 7.72
N GLY A 11 -7.46 8.93 8.42
CA GLY A 11 -8.73 9.66 8.38
C GLY A 11 -9.55 9.36 7.11
N THR A 12 -10.61 10.16 6.90
CA THR A 12 -11.66 9.88 5.89
C THR A 12 -11.30 10.29 4.47
N SER A 13 -10.17 10.96 4.26
CA SER A 13 -9.66 11.32 2.94
C SER A 13 -8.83 10.20 2.29
N PHE A 14 -8.71 9.05 2.97
CA PHE A 14 -7.98 7.89 2.49
C PHE A 14 -8.86 6.64 2.56
N ASP A 15 -8.62 5.74 1.61
CA ASP A 15 -9.24 4.42 1.54
C ASP A 15 -8.21 3.37 1.96
N VAL A 16 -8.60 2.50 2.90
CA VAL A 16 -7.79 1.36 3.35
C VAL A 16 -8.31 0.10 2.67
N ARG A 17 -7.51 -0.45 1.78
CA ARG A 17 -7.85 -1.60 0.94
C ARG A 17 -7.18 -2.86 1.48
N VAL A 18 -7.89 -3.97 1.46
CA VAL A 18 -7.41 -5.28 1.95
C VAL A 18 -7.37 -6.24 0.76
N GLY A 19 -6.21 -6.81 0.44
CA GLY A 19 -6.06 -7.79 -0.64
C GLY A 19 -6.64 -7.31 -1.97
N SER A 20 -6.30 -6.08 -2.38
CA SER A 20 -6.87 -5.47 -3.58
C SER A 20 -5.77 -4.97 -4.51
N PRO A 21 -5.96 -5.06 -5.84
CA PRO A 21 -4.98 -4.56 -6.79
C PRO A 21 -4.71 -3.06 -6.67
N VAL A 22 -3.44 -2.69 -6.86
CA VAL A 22 -2.96 -1.32 -7.09
C VAL A 22 -2.22 -1.28 -8.42
N ALA A 23 -2.57 -0.39 -9.34
CA ALA A 23 -2.01 -0.34 -10.69
C ALA A 23 -0.75 0.53 -10.74
N LEU A 24 0.39 -0.02 -10.33
CA LEU A 24 1.64 0.75 -10.21
C LEU A 24 2.15 1.25 -11.57
N ASP A 25 1.92 0.49 -12.64
CA ASP A 25 2.23 0.86 -14.03
C ASP A 25 1.29 0.14 -15.02
N ASP A 26 1.45 0.40 -16.33
CA ASP A 26 0.61 -0.16 -17.40
C ASP A 26 0.66 -1.70 -17.52
N THR A 27 1.60 -2.35 -16.83
CA THR A 27 1.86 -3.80 -16.89
C THR A 27 1.85 -4.48 -15.52
N SER A 28 1.67 -3.73 -14.42
CA SER A 28 1.87 -4.21 -13.06
C SER A 28 0.73 -3.79 -12.14
N GLU A 29 -0.05 -4.78 -11.70
CA GLU A 29 -1.15 -4.61 -10.74
C GLU A 29 -0.99 -5.57 -9.54
N PRO A 30 -0.02 -5.36 -8.63
CA PRO A 30 0.13 -6.20 -7.45
C PRO A 30 -1.06 -6.08 -6.48
N GLU A 31 -1.31 -7.14 -5.72
CA GLU A 31 -2.36 -7.24 -4.70
C GLU A 31 -1.76 -7.29 -3.29
N PRO A 32 -1.43 -6.14 -2.67
CA PRO A 32 -0.94 -6.10 -1.29
C PRO A 32 -1.99 -6.57 -0.28
N ASP A 33 -1.54 -7.18 0.82
CA ASP A 33 -2.42 -7.57 1.93
C ASP A 33 -3.16 -6.37 2.51
N LEU A 34 -2.48 -5.23 2.63
CA LEU A 34 -3.08 -3.94 2.94
C LEU A 34 -2.48 -2.82 2.08
N ALA A 35 -3.31 -1.94 1.56
CA ALA A 35 -2.89 -0.68 0.94
C ALA A 35 -3.68 0.50 1.51
N VAL A 36 -3.04 1.66 1.58
CA VAL A 36 -3.70 2.95 1.86
C VAL A 36 -3.52 3.83 0.64
N VAL A 37 -4.62 4.37 0.12
CA VAL A 37 -4.63 5.22 -1.08
C VAL A 37 -5.42 6.50 -0.79
N ALA A 38 -5.02 7.60 -1.41
CA ALA A 38 -5.77 8.86 -1.28
C ALA A 38 -7.16 8.74 -1.93
N GLY A 39 -8.15 9.48 -1.43
CA GLY A 39 -9.51 9.47 -1.97
C GLY A 39 -10.43 8.48 -1.26
N ARG A 40 -11.55 8.20 -1.91
CA ARG A 40 -12.66 7.42 -1.36
C ARG A 40 -12.88 6.15 -2.20
N PRO A 41 -13.48 5.09 -1.64
CA PRO A 41 -13.67 3.83 -2.35
C PRO A 41 -14.34 3.96 -3.73
N TRP A 42 -15.26 4.93 -3.87
CA TRP A 42 -16.00 5.15 -5.11
C TRP A 42 -15.21 5.88 -6.21
N ASP A 43 -14.10 6.50 -5.87
CA ASP A 43 -13.22 7.17 -6.85
C ASP A 43 -12.55 6.11 -7.77
N TYR A 44 -12.45 4.86 -7.29
CA TYR A 44 -11.79 3.73 -7.95
C TYR A 44 -12.78 2.72 -8.58
N ARG A 45 -14.00 3.14 -8.93
CA ARG A 45 -15.00 2.23 -9.53
C ARG A 45 -14.67 1.77 -10.95
N ARG A 46 -13.83 2.51 -11.66
CA ARG A 46 -13.49 2.30 -13.08
C ARG A 46 -12.05 1.83 -13.28
N GLY A 47 -11.30 1.59 -12.21
CA GLY A 47 -9.90 1.20 -12.27
C GLY A 47 -9.26 1.21 -10.88
N HIS A 48 -8.03 0.70 -10.80
CA HIS A 48 -7.31 0.59 -9.54
C HIS A 48 -6.52 1.87 -9.21
N PRO A 49 -6.35 2.20 -7.92
CA PRO A 49 -5.44 3.26 -7.52
C PRO A 49 -4.02 2.92 -7.97
N SER A 50 -3.31 3.92 -8.52
CA SER A 50 -1.94 3.72 -9.01
C SER A 50 -0.84 4.21 -8.07
N LYS A 51 -1.21 5.00 -7.04
CA LYS A 51 -0.28 5.63 -6.12
C LYS A 51 -0.69 5.36 -4.67
N PRO A 52 -0.43 4.15 -4.13
CA PRO A 52 -0.59 3.92 -2.71
C PRO A 52 0.38 4.77 -1.91
N VAL A 53 -0.09 5.34 -0.79
CA VAL A 53 0.77 6.03 0.19
C VAL A 53 1.36 5.05 1.21
N LEU A 54 0.79 3.85 1.29
CA LEU A 54 1.31 2.73 2.07
C LEU A 54 0.89 1.42 1.39
N ALA A 55 1.82 0.49 1.25
CA ALA A 55 1.56 -0.92 0.95
C ALA A 55 2.17 -1.78 2.08
N VAL A 56 1.49 -2.84 2.48
CA VAL A 56 1.94 -3.76 3.52
C VAL A 56 1.73 -5.19 3.05
N GLU A 57 2.77 -6.00 3.21
CA GLU A 57 2.81 -7.42 2.93
C GLU A 57 3.10 -8.18 4.23
N VAL A 58 2.32 -9.21 4.52
CA VAL A 58 2.46 -10.08 5.68
C VAL A 58 3.15 -11.36 5.26
N ALA A 59 4.45 -11.47 5.54
CA ALA A 59 5.22 -12.68 5.29
C ALA A 59 5.01 -13.69 6.43
N GLU A 60 4.38 -14.84 6.18
CA GLU A 60 4.33 -15.96 7.15
C GLU A 60 5.66 -16.74 7.21
N THR A 61 6.55 -16.62 6.22
CA THR A 61 7.89 -17.25 6.23
C THR A 61 8.96 -16.40 5.53
N SER A 62 10.13 -16.22 6.16
CA SER A 62 11.34 -15.52 5.67
C SER A 62 11.15 -14.08 5.16
N LEU A 63 10.97 -13.16 6.12
CA LEU A 63 11.00 -11.69 5.96
C LEU A 63 12.15 -11.14 5.09
N ALA A 64 13.30 -11.84 5.03
CA ALA A 64 14.47 -11.38 4.28
C ALA A 64 14.32 -11.53 2.76
N MET A 65 13.63 -12.57 2.28
CA MET A 65 13.44 -12.81 0.86
C MET A 65 12.32 -11.94 0.29
N ASP A 66 11.24 -11.75 1.06
CA ASP A 66 10.10 -10.92 0.66
C ASP A 66 10.47 -9.43 0.54
N ARG A 67 11.36 -8.93 1.40
CA ARG A 67 11.83 -7.53 1.34
C ARG A 67 12.63 -7.21 0.07
N LEU A 68 13.38 -8.16 -0.46
CA LEU A 68 14.22 -7.93 -1.66
C LEU A 68 13.40 -8.00 -2.96
N LEU A 69 12.39 -8.87 -3.01
CA LEU A 69 11.55 -9.05 -4.20
C LEU A 69 10.41 -8.03 -4.27
N LYS A 70 9.72 -7.78 -3.15
CA LYS A 70 8.54 -6.90 -3.11
C LYS A 70 8.89 -5.46 -2.73
N GLY A 71 9.92 -5.25 -1.90
CA GLY A 71 10.38 -3.92 -1.48
C GLY A 71 10.77 -2.99 -2.63
N GLY A 72 11.29 -3.56 -3.72
CA GLY A 72 11.64 -2.78 -4.91
C GLY A 72 10.44 -2.34 -5.75
N LEU A 73 9.32 -3.06 -5.69
CA LEU A 73 8.11 -2.77 -6.47
C LEU A 73 7.38 -1.53 -5.93
N TYR A 74 7.21 -1.39 -4.61
CA TYR A 74 6.51 -0.23 -4.06
C TYR A 74 7.42 0.97 -3.78
N ALA A 75 8.72 0.76 -3.53
CA ALA A 75 9.68 1.87 -3.34
C ALA A 75 9.87 2.76 -4.59
N GLY A 76 9.50 2.29 -5.78
CA GLY A 76 9.51 3.08 -7.01
C GLY A 76 8.26 3.94 -7.23
N ALA A 77 7.17 3.68 -6.50
CA ALA A 77 5.85 4.28 -6.73
C ALA A 77 5.45 5.37 -5.71
N GLY A 78 6.15 5.45 -4.58
CA GLY A 78 5.91 6.44 -3.53
C GLY A 78 6.97 7.54 -3.49
N ASP A 79 6.56 8.80 -3.60
CA ASP A 79 7.43 9.93 -3.30
C ASP A 79 7.88 9.85 -1.83
N ARG A 80 9.20 9.87 -1.61
CA ARG A 80 9.84 9.75 -0.30
C ARG A 80 9.47 10.95 0.57
N ASP A 81 8.63 10.74 1.58
CA ASP A 81 8.55 11.64 2.73
C ASP A 81 9.07 10.90 3.98
N GLU A 82 10.30 11.25 4.35
CA GLU A 82 10.98 10.75 5.54
C GLU A 82 10.45 11.52 6.75
N VAL A 83 9.51 10.91 7.48
CA VAL A 83 9.10 11.37 8.80
C VAL A 83 9.37 10.28 9.83
N ASP A 84 10.23 10.65 10.77
CA ASP A 84 10.72 9.96 11.96
C ASP A 84 9.87 8.78 12.47
N GLY A 85 10.49 7.60 12.47
CA GLY A 85 10.21 6.55 13.45
C GLY A 85 9.12 5.53 13.10
N ARG A 86 9.51 4.50 12.33
CA ARG A 86 8.89 3.17 12.23
C ARG A 86 7.65 3.02 11.34
N VAL A 87 7.78 3.35 10.05
CA VAL A 87 7.01 2.66 9.01
C VAL A 87 7.96 2.41 7.84
N GLN A 88 8.52 1.21 7.77
CA GLN A 88 9.21 0.77 6.56
C GLN A 88 8.15 0.19 5.63
N ALA A 89 7.78 1.01 4.63
CA ALA A 89 7.15 0.56 3.41
C ALA A 89 8.06 -0.50 2.75
N ALA A 90 7.48 -1.65 2.45
CA ALA A 90 7.97 -2.56 1.43
C ALA A 90 7.09 -2.33 0.20
#